data_AF-A0A928Y3R9-F1
#
_entry.id   AF-A0A928Y3R9-F1
#
_cell.length_a   1.000
_cell.length_b   1.000
_cell.length_c   1.000
_cell.angle_alpha   90.00
_cell.angle_beta   90.00
_cell.angle_gamma   90.00
#
_symmetry.space_group_name_H-M   'P 1'
#
loop_
_entity.id
_entity.type
_entity.pdbx_description
1 polymer ?
#
loop_
_entity_poly.entity_id
_entity_poly.type
_entity_poly.pdbx_seq_one_letter_code
_entity_poly.pdbx_strand_id
1 'polypeptide(L)'
;MQFRSPTAARRRAHALACAFALVTAIAPPLAHAQHDMAVTSTPGASGDGTKFRFLFDPLAAWPASVTWNYNATGAPAAFANASTVTSAMQQVVASWASVCNIEAVYGGPTGVAPENTVIEAENGAQPDLVNVLGWKATPAGISGYTIAHSGWTEGGGLAPIIDADIVIDPVKVTTGAFLSRLLLHEFGHLLGVNHSQLNGTLMSGPPYSDYNSLSVLTPDDIRACRCLYGAPPGVSAGVLCSAPPLLDFGTQNVGASSQKSFQIGNLGNAPVSIISVTASPSSWQASGCGAGATLGQGVNCTMQVTFTPGSAGDQSGFLTIDVGESTPYRIRLLGAGSGGASSPFASNPASLDFGPVPIATSSAVQRVTISNPGQTTVTIAGMQFQGLQANEFTRSGLCKPGQNLPPNGVCTTDIGFRPAASGPRSAELLVSTGDGRAMTLSLQGSGLVPLPTPEPVRAQPVNVIEYYHAGTDHYFVTIGADEIAALDTGLFPGWVRTGLGYKAYAVAQPGFSPICRFWLPAPANSHFYSANPSECAVVQQIIPNAILESTAVMYLALPNPVSGVCAAGTKPVYRVWNHRADTNHRYMTDKNLRDQMVAQGFVPEGSGPDMVVLCAPM
;
A
#
# COMPACT_ATOMS: atom_id res chain seq x y z
N MET A 1 59.56 -6.61 28.30
CA MET A 1 59.18 -7.51 29.40
C MET A 1 57.65 -7.59 29.47
N GLN A 2 57.08 -8.73 29.88
CA GLN A 2 55.76 -8.93 30.56
C GLN A 2 54.50 -8.14 30.05
N PHE A 3 53.31 -8.72 29.88
CA PHE A 3 52.72 -10.01 30.30
C PHE A 3 51.84 -10.66 29.20
N ARG A 4 51.32 -11.88 29.45
CA ARG A 4 50.39 -12.63 28.56
C ARG A 4 48.97 -12.71 29.15
N SER A 5 47.93 -12.45 28.33
CA SER A 5 46.63 -13.18 28.28
C SER A 5 45.77 -13.23 29.59
N PRO A 6 44.57 -13.88 29.66
CA PRO A 6 43.81 -14.66 28.66
C PRO A 6 42.28 -14.39 28.54
N THR A 7 41.67 -14.87 27.43
CA THR A 7 40.28 -15.44 27.29
C THR A 7 39.01 -14.63 27.69
N ALA A 8 37.79 -15.01 27.28
CA ALA A 8 37.22 -15.55 26.01
C ALA A 8 35.70 -15.79 26.18
N ALA A 9 34.85 -15.41 25.23
CA ALA A 9 33.48 -15.98 25.11
C ALA A 9 32.82 -15.78 23.72
N ARG A 10 32.25 -16.89 23.22
CA ARG A 10 31.04 -17.10 22.38
C ARG A 10 30.19 -15.84 22.05
N ARG A 11 29.53 -15.73 20.88
CA ARG A 11 28.65 -16.75 20.24
C ARG A 11 28.50 -16.56 18.71
N ARG A 12 28.32 -17.67 17.99
CA ARG A 12 27.48 -17.76 16.78
C ARG A 12 26.19 -18.51 17.15
N ALA A 13 25.01 -17.97 16.83
CA ALA A 13 23.79 -18.73 16.51
C ALA A 13 22.61 -17.79 16.20
N HIS A 14 21.93 -18.06 15.08
CA HIS A 14 20.53 -17.75 14.74
C HIS A 14 19.93 -16.39 15.13
N ALA A 15 19.76 -15.52 14.13
CA ALA A 15 18.54 -14.74 13.97
C ALA A 15 17.70 -15.39 12.85
N LEU A 16 16.43 -15.66 13.11
CA LEU A 16 15.51 -16.21 12.10
C LEU A 16 14.77 -15.09 11.37
N ALA A 17 14.13 -15.44 10.25
CA ALA A 17 13.55 -14.49 9.30
C ALA A 17 12.51 -13.52 9.90
N CYS A 18 12.60 -12.26 9.49
CA CYS A 18 11.45 -11.38 9.27
C CYS A 18 11.66 -10.66 7.93
N ALA A 19 10.86 -11.00 6.92
CA ALA A 19 11.03 -10.47 5.58
C ALA A 19 10.36 -9.10 5.44
N PHE A 20 11.13 -8.02 5.61
CA PHE A 20 10.73 -6.73 5.08
C PHE A 20 10.90 -6.75 3.57
N ALA A 21 9.78 -6.88 2.86
CA ALA A 21 9.73 -6.67 1.42
C ALA A 21 9.99 -5.19 1.13
N LEU A 22 11.25 -4.83 0.92
CA LEU A 22 11.65 -3.48 0.53
C LEU A 22 11.21 -3.26 -0.92
N VAL A 23 9.95 -2.85 -1.10
CA VAL A 23 9.45 -2.38 -2.40
C VAL A 23 10.06 -1.01 -2.68
N THR A 24 11.35 -1.02 -3.04
CA THR A 24 11.92 0.06 -3.83
C THR A 24 11.14 0.11 -5.12
N ALA A 25 10.21 1.06 -5.22
CA ALA A 25 9.63 1.49 -6.47
C ALA A 25 10.73 2.18 -7.30
N ILE A 26 11.65 1.38 -7.83
CA ILE A 26 12.49 1.76 -8.95
C ILE A 26 11.51 1.89 -10.11
N ALA A 27 10.93 3.09 -10.26
CA ALA A 27 10.46 3.52 -11.56
C ALA A 27 11.63 3.27 -12.53
N PRO A 28 11.45 2.47 -13.60
CA PRO A 28 12.54 2.22 -14.51
C PRO A 28 13.04 3.59 -15.00
N PRO A 29 14.36 3.85 -15.02
CA PRO A 29 14.85 5.00 -15.77
C PRO A 29 14.28 4.85 -17.17
N LEU A 30 13.65 5.92 -17.70
CA LEU A 30 13.15 5.91 -19.07
C LEU A 30 14.36 5.66 -19.98
N ALA A 31 14.51 4.39 -20.39
CA ALA A 31 15.59 3.93 -21.21
C ALA A 31 15.47 4.72 -22.52
N HIS A 32 16.42 5.61 -22.75
CA HIS A 32 16.49 6.36 -23.98
C HIS A 32 16.78 5.34 -25.07
N ALA A 33 15.74 4.96 -25.82
CA ALA A 33 15.89 4.19 -27.04
C ALA A 33 16.80 5.01 -27.95
N GLN A 34 18.00 4.49 -28.20
CA GLN A 34 19.02 5.20 -28.94
C GLN A 34 18.69 5.18 -30.44
N HIS A 35 18.66 6.38 -31.03
CA HIS A 35 18.81 6.66 -32.46
C HIS A 35 17.78 6.03 -33.41
N ASP A 36 16.67 6.75 -33.62
CA ASP A 36 16.04 6.83 -34.96
C ASP A 36 16.72 7.93 -35.83
N MET A 37 17.48 8.85 -35.22
CA MET A 37 18.46 9.73 -35.86
C MET A 37 19.68 9.99 -34.97
N ALA A 38 20.82 10.30 -35.57
CA ALA A 38 22.07 10.65 -34.87
C ALA A 38 22.79 11.83 -35.55
N VAL A 39 22.50 13.06 -35.12
CA VAL A 39 23.35 14.22 -35.48
C VAL A 39 24.63 14.13 -34.68
N THR A 40 25.69 13.63 -35.31
CA THR A 40 27.03 13.68 -34.72
C THR A 40 27.65 15.04 -35.05
N SER A 41 27.89 15.87 -34.03
CA SER A 41 28.80 17.01 -34.17
C SER A 41 30.18 16.53 -34.62
N THR A 42 30.85 17.28 -35.50
CA THR A 42 32.30 17.11 -35.69
C THR A 42 33.03 17.27 -34.35
N PRO A 43 34.15 16.55 -34.10
CA PRO A 43 34.74 16.47 -32.76
C PRO A 43 35.22 17.85 -32.23
N GLY A 44 34.52 18.40 -31.23
CA GLY A 44 35.01 19.60 -30.51
C GLY A 44 33.95 20.52 -29.88
N ALA A 45 32.68 20.43 -30.25
CA ALA A 45 31.65 21.35 -29.78
C ALA A 45 30.93 20.85 -28.50
N SER A 46 31.09 21.57 -27.38
CA SER A 46 30.23 21.41 -26.19
C SER A 46 29.53 22.74 -25.87
N GLY A 47 28.21 22.69 -25.67
CA GLY A 47 27.40 23.87 -25.37
C GLY A 47 26.05 23.47 -24.77
N ASP A 48 25.67 24.12 -23.67
CA ASP A 48 24.37 23.98 -23.01
C ASP A 48 23.41 25.06 -23.54
N GLY A 49 22.18 24.70 -23.96
CA GLY A 49 21.50 25.48 -25.00
C GLY A 49 19.99 25.31 -25.20
N THR A 50 19.18 25.20 -24.15
CA THR A 50 17.71 25.43 -24.19
C THR A 50 16.89 24.65 -25.25
N LYS A 51 16.37 23.48 -24.85
CA LYS A 51 15.59 22.54 -25.68
C LYS A 51 14.33 23.11 -26.35
N PHE A 52 14.45 23.69 -27.54
CA PHE A 52 13.58 23.47 -28.71
C PHE A 52 14.50 23.14 -29.91
N ARG A 53 14.04 22.40 -30.94
CA ARG A 53 12.78 22.62 -31.69
C ARG A 53 12.21 21.31 -32.30
N PHE A 54 11.23 21.46 -33.21
CA PHE A 54 10.90 20.50 -34.30
C PHE A 54 12.05 20.31 -35.30
N LEU A 55 13.28 20.56 -34.89
CA LEU A 55 14.46 20.76 -35.72
C LEU A 55 15.65 20.26 -34.89
N PHE A 56 16.81 20.00 -35.51
CA PHE A 56 17.97 19.46 -34.81
C PHE A 56 18.52 20.38 -33.68
N ASP A 57 19.36 19.80 -32.81
CA ASP A 57 20.17 20.52 -31.81
C ASP A 57 21.64 20.08 -31.94
N PRO A 58 22.59 20.97 -32.32
CA PRO A 58 22.37 22.37 -32.69
C PRO A 58 21.43 22.51 -33.89
N LEU A 59 20.81 23.69 -34.02
CA LEU A 59 19.90 23.97 -35.12
C LEU A 59 20.63 23.72 -36.44
N ALA A 60 20.10 22.86 -37.31
CA ALA A 60 20.75 22.56 -38.58
C ALA A 60 19.79 22.69 -39.77
N ALA A 61 20.25 23.35 -40.83
CA ALA A 61 19.57 23.43 -42.12
C ALA A 61 20.56 23.57 -43.28
N TRP A 62 20.10 23.26 -44.49
CA TRP A 62 20.86 23.52 -45.72
C TRP A 62 21.02 25.03 -45.99
N PRO A 63 22.21 25.55 -46.37
CA PRO A 63 22.44 27.00 -46.49
C PRO A 63 21.63 27.72 -47.58
N ALA A 64 21.21 27.02 -48.63
CA ALA A 64 20.40 27.57 -49.74
C ALA A 64 19.71 26.46 -50.54
N SER A 65 20.43 25.37 -50.82
CA SER A 65 19.94 24.22 -51.58
C SER A 65 20.62 22.93 -51.12
N VAL A 66 20.04 21.78 -51.48
CA VAL A 66 20.61 20.44 -51.26
C VAL A 66 20.64 19.65 -52.57
N THR A 67 21.73 18.95 -52.84
CA THR A 67 21.82 18.02 -53.98
C THR A 67 21.74 16.60 -53.47
N TRP A 68 20.72 15.84 -53.88
CA TRP A 68 20.51 14.45 -53.49
C TRP A 68 20.76 13.49 -54.65
N ASN A 69 21.34 12.34 -54.34
CA ASN A 69 21.69 11.30 -55.30
C ASN A 69 20.88 10.03 -55.02
N TYR A 70 20.84 9.08 -55.96
CA TYR A 70 20.15 7.80 -55.76
C TYR A 70 21.06 6.60 -56.01
N ASN A 71 21.20 5.72 -55.01
CA ASN A 71 21.84 4.42 -55.18
C ASN A 71 20.78 3.32 -55.33
N ALA A 72 20.76 2.67 -56.50
CA ALA A 72 19.86 1.55 -56.80
C ALA A 72 20.33 0.20 -56.22
N THR A 73 21.54 0.13 -55.67
CA THR A 73 22.10 -1.09 -55.08
C THR A 73 21.25 -1.53 -53.89
N GLY A 74 20.83 -2.79 -53.88
CA GLY A 74 19.96 -3.34 -52.83
C GLY A 74 18.46 -3.07 -53.01
N ALA A 75 18.03 -2.32 -54.05
CA ALA A 75 16.62 -2.10 -54.33
C ALA A 75 15.87 -3.42 -54.59
N PRO A 76 14.68 -3.63 -54.00
CA PRO A 76 13.90 -4.84 -54.23
C PRO A 76 13.25 -4.82 -55.62
N ALA A 77 12.77 -5.98 -56.09
CA ALA A 77 12.25 -6.15 -57.45
C ALA A 77 11.12 -5.16 -57.83
N ALA A 78 10.31 -4.71 -56.86
CA ALA A 78 9.26 -3.70 -57.05
C ALA A 78 9.80 -2.31 -57.47
N PHE A 79 11.08 -2.03 -57.20
CA PHE A 79 11.76 -0.76 -57.46
C PHE A 79 13.01 -0.90 -58.33
N ALA A 80 13.20 -2.05 -59.00
CA ALA A 80 14.34 -2.32 -59.87
C ALA A 80 14.50 -1.30 -61.02
N ASN A 81 13.40 -0.66 -61.45
CA ASN A 81 13.48 0.53 -62.29
C ASN A 81 13.68 1.79 -61.41
N ALA A 82 14.92 2.28 -61.38
CA ALA A 82 15.34 3.48 -60.65
C ALA A 82 14.42 4.71 -60.82
N SER A 83 13.87 4.91 -62.03
CA SER A 83 12.98 6.05 -62.31
C SER A 83 11.70 6.06 -61.45
N THR A 84 11.28 4.89 -60.94
CA THR A 84 10.15 4.77 -60.00
C THR A 84 10.45 5.49 -58.68
N VAL A 85 11.66 5.30 -58.16
CA VAL A 85 12.09 5.84 -56.86
C VAL A 85 12.45 7.31 -57.00
N THR A 86 13.18 7.68 -58.06
CA THR A 86 13.56 9.08 -58.27
C THR A 86 12.35 9.96 -58.61
N SER A 87 11.34 9.45 -59.33
CA SER A 87 10.09 10.19 -59.56
C SER A 87 9.27 10.37 -58.28
N ALA A 88 9.20 9.35 -57.41
CA ALA A 88 8.56 9.46 -56.10
C ALA A 88 9.27 10.49 -55.22
N MET A 89 10.61 10.49 -55.22
CA MET A 89 11.42 11.46 -54.48
C MET A 89 11.29 12.89 -55.04
N GLN A 90 11.20 13.06 -56.36
CA GLN A 90 10.94 14.36 -56.98
C GLN A 90 9.56 14.93 -56.62
N GLN A 91 8.54 14.09 -56.44
CA GLN A 91 7.22 14.51 -55.94
C GLN A 91 7.27 14.93 -54.46
N VAL A 92 8.08 14.23 -53.64
CA VAL A 92 8.36 14.60 -52.25
C VAL A 92 9.08 15.95 -52.16
N VAL A 93 10.15 16.12 -52.94
CA VAL A 93 10.88 17.39 -53.08
C VAL A 93 9.92 18.53 -53.46
N ALA A 94 9.11 18.33 -54.50
CA ALA A 94 8.14 19.33 -54.95
C ALA A 94 7.09 19.66 -53.88
N SER A 95 6.69 18.68 -53.06
CA SER A 95 5.74 18.89 -51.96
C SER A 95 6.31 19.85 -50.91
N TRP A 96 7.54 19.61 -50.44
CA TRP A 96 8.18 20.50 -49.47
C TRP A 96 8.56 21.87 -50.08
N ALA A 97 9.15 21.91 -51.28
CA ALA A 97 9.49 23.15 -51.97
C ALA A 97 8.25 24.03 -52.29
N SER A 98 7.05 23.45 -52.37
CA SER A 98 5.80 24.21 -52.53
C SER A 98 5.38 24.99 -51.27
N VAL A 99 5.93 24.67 -50.09
CA VAL A 99 5.53 25.27 -48.81
C VAL A 99 6.63 26.07 -48.11
N CYS A 100 7.91 25.84 -48.42
CA CYS A 100 9.07 26.53 -47.85
C CYS A 100 10.14 26.82 -48.93
N ASN A 101 10.95 27.87 -48.75
CA ASN A 101 11.94 28.33 -49.73
C ASN A 101 13.25 27.51 -49.69
N ILE A 102 13.18 26.24 -50.08
CA ILE A 102 14.33 25.35 -50.23
C ILE A 102 14.34 24.68 -51.60
N GLU A 103 15.47 24.76 -52.29
CA GLU A 103 15.70 24.03 -53.55
C GLU A 103 16.39 22.69 -53.26
N ALA A 104 15.89 21.61 -53.85
CA ALA A 104 16.52 20.29 -53.76
C ALA A 104 16.69 19.67 -55.15
N VAL A 105 17.94 19.51 -55.57
CA VAL A 105 18.33 19.12 -56.93
C VAL A 105 18.68 17.64 -56.98
N TYR A 106 18.19 16.92 -57.99
CA TYR A 106 18.62 15.54 -58.23
C TYR A 106 19.98 15.52 -58.92
N GLY A 107 21.03 15.11 -58.20
CA GLY A 107 22.41 15.03 -58.71
C GLY A 107 22.63 13.87 -59.70
N GLY A 108 21.85 12.80 -59.59
CA GLY A 108 21.91 11.64 -60.48
C GLY A 108 22.03 10.29 -59.76
N PRO A 109 22.35 9.21 -60.49
CA PRO A 109 22.67 7.92 -59.89
C PRO A 109 24.06 7.94 -59.24
N THR A 110 24.21 7.31 -58.09
CA THR A 110 25.50 7.14 -57.39
C THR A 110 25.76 5.69 -57.01
N GLY A 111 27.04 5.33 -56.90
CA GLY A 111 27.49 4.07 -56.32
C GLY A 111 27.75 4.12 -54.81
N VAL A 112 27.77 5.33 -54.22
CA VAL A 112 27.93 5.55 -52.77
C VAL A 112 26.76 4.91 -52.01
N ALA A 113 27.05 4.09 -51.01
CA ALA A 113 26.03 3.48 -50.15
C ALA A 113 25.52 4.47 -49.10
N PRO A 114 24.27 4.38 -48.62
CA PRO A 114 23.82 5.23 -47.53
C PRO A 114 24.44 4.82 -46.18
N GLU A 115 24.61 5.82 -45.32
CA GLU A 115 25.47 5.86 -44.13
C GLU A 115 26.94 5.54 -44.44
N ASN A 116 27.47 6.10 -45.53
CA ASN A 116 28.89 5.96 -45.84
C ASN A 116 29.73 7.01 -45.09
N THR A 117 30.90 6.61 -44.59
CA THR A 117 31.81 7.48 -43.84
C THR A 117 33.22 7.34 -44.34
N VAL A 118 33.90 8.46 -44.60
CA VAL A 118 35.35 8.46 -44.82
C VAL A 118 36.09 8.32 -43.49
N ILE A 119 37.21 7.59 -43.48
CA ILE A 119 38.05 7.43 -42.29
C ILE A 119 39.25 8.38 -42.39
N GLU A 120 39.24 9.44 -41.60
CA GLU A 120 40.36 10.36 -41.45
C GLU A 120 41.29 9.94 -40.31
N ALA A 121 42.60 10.15 -40.50
CA ALA A 121 43.62 9.76 -39.51
C ALA A 121 43.55 10.55 -38.19
N GLU A 122 43.02 11.77 -38.23
CA GLU A 122 42.95 12.69 -37.09
C GLU A 122 41.55 12.74 -36.46
N ASN A 123 40.49 12.64 -37.28
CA ASN A 123 39.09 12.84 -36.87
C ASN A 123 38.25 11.54 -36.81
N GLY A 124 38.82 10.38 -37.18
CA GLY A 124 38.09 9.11 -37.23
C GLY A 124 37.09 9.04 -38.39
N ALA A 125 35.93 8.41 -38.16
CA ALA A 125 34.88 8.35 -39.17
C ALA A 125 34.17 9.71 -39.30
N GLN A 126 34.10 10.23 -40.52
CA GLN A 126 33.44 11.50 -40.89
C GLN A 126 32.42 11.25 -42.01
N PRO A 127 31.38 12.11 -42.16
CA PRO A 127 30.49 12.08 -43.33
C PRO A 127 31.27 12.14 -44.65
N ASP A 128 30.77 11.50 -45.71
CA ASP A 128 31.43 11.52 -47.02
C ASP A 128 31.00 12.70 -47.91
N LEU A 129 29.99 13.47 -47.47
CA LEU A 129 29.45 14.67 -48.11
C LEU A 129 28.67 14.38 -49.41
N VAL A 130 28.16 13.17 -49.59
CA VAL A 130 27.42 12.74 -50.78
C VAL A 130 26.00 12.26 -50.42
N ASN A 131 25.09 13.19 -50.09
CA ASN A 131 23.67 12.88 -49.80
C ASN A 131 23.07 11.78 -50.72
N VAL A 132 22.79 10.60 -50.16
CA VAL A 132 22.28 9.41 -50.85
C VAL A 132 20.89 9.03 -50.35
N LEU A 133 19.95 8.92 -51.29
CA LEU A 133 18.79 8.05 -51.14
C LEU A 133 19.19 6.62 -51.55
N GLY A 134 19.09 5.64 -50.64
CA GLY A 134 19.56 4.28 -50.89
C GLY A 134 18.86 3.18 -50.09
N TRP A 135 19.27 1.93 -50.31
CA TRP A 135 18.64 0.74 -49.74
C TRP A 135 19.59 -0.01 -48.80
N LYS A 136 19.12 -0.32 -47.59
CA LYS A 136 19.89 -1.05 -46.57
C LYS A 136 18.93 -1.78 -45.62
N ALA A 137 19.32 -2.93 -45.09
CA ALA A 137 18.52 -3.60 -44.07
C ALA A 137 18.54 -2.77 -42.77
N THR A 138 17.38 -2.40 -42.24
CA THR A 138 17.23 -1.53 -41.07
C THR A 138 16.85 -2.32 -39.81
N PRO A 139 17.03 -1.76 -38.59
CA PRO A 139 16.66 -2.42 -37.34
C PRO A 139 15.20 -2.89 -37.26
N ALA A 140 14.88 -3.73 -36.27
CA ALA A 140 13.53 -4.23 -36.07
C ALA A 140 12.55 -3.10 -35.73
N GLY A 141 11.43 -3.02 -36.44
CA GLY A 141 10.38 -1.98 -36.26
C GLY A 141 10.52 -0.78 -37.20
N ILE A 142 11.74 -0.40 -37.56
CA ILE A 142 12.05 0.72 -38.47
C ILE A 142 11.84 0.26 -39.94
N SER A 143 11.36 1.14 -40.83
CA SER A 143 11.20 0.83 -42.28
C SER A 143 12.03 1.72 -43.21
N GLY A 144 12.50 2.85 -42.68
CA GLY A 144 13.51 3.73 -43.21
C GLY A 144 13.89 4.73 -42.11
N TYR A 145 14.97 5.46 -42.31
CA TYR A 145 15.41 6.53 -41.43
C TYR A 145 16.35 7.45 -42.18
N THR A 146 16.62 8.61 -41.60
CA THR A 146 17.58 9.58 -42.13
C THR A 146 18.76 9.72 -41.17
N ILE A 147 19.97 9.87 -41.69
CA ILE A 147 21.11 10.41 -40.94
C ILE A 147 21.45 11.77 -41.54
N ALA A 148 21.74 12.76 -40.70
CA ALA A 148 22.13 14.09 -41.12
C ALA A 148 23.28 14.60 -40.25
N HIS A 149 24.33 15.11 -40.89
CA HIS A 149 25.51 15.67 -40.24
C HIS A 149 25.47 17.20 -40.30
N SER A 150 25.51 17.83 -39.13
CA SER A 150 25.70 19.28 -39.02
C SER A 150 27.18 19.62 -39.05
N GLY A 151 27.56 20.61 -39.87
CA GLY A 151 28.80 21.35 -39.70
C GLY A 151 28.76 22.22 -38.44
N TRP A 152 29.73 23.12 -38.32
CA TRP A 152 29.91 23.95 -37.11
C TRP A 152 29.78 25.45 -37.42
N THR A 153 29.33 26.22 -36.42
CA THR A 153 29.20 27.68 -36.48
C THR A 153 29.63 28.33 -35.17
N GLU A 154 30.50 29.32 -35.26
CA GLU A 154 30.82 30.21 -34.13
C GLU A 154 29.57 30.98 -33.67
N GLY A 155 29.42 31.19 -32.37
CA GLY A 155 28.38 32.05 -31.80
C GLY A 155 26.98 31.43 -31.62
N GLY A 156 26.79 30.14 -31.89
CA GLY A 156 25.52 29.43 -31.56
C GLY A 156 24.34 29.74 -32.49
N GLY A 157 24.62 29.92 -33.79
CA GLY A 157 23.61 30.17 -34.82
C GLY A 157 22.94 28.91 -35.38
N LEU A 158 22.40 29.05 -36.59
CA LEU A 158 21.92 27.95 -37.43
C LEU A 158 23.14 27.31 -38.12
N ALA A 159 23.47 26.08 -37.72
CA ALA A 159 24.52 25.29 -38.35
C ALA A 159 24.13 24.85 -39.77
N PRO A 160 25.09 24.75 -40.70
CA PRO A 160 24.83 24.11 -41.98
C PRO A 160 24.64 22.61 -41.77
N ILE A 161 23.62 22.00 -42.39
CA ILE A 161 23.72 20.57 -42.73
C ILE A 161 24.77 20.49 -43.85
N ILE A 162 25.69 19.52 -43.74
CA ILE A 162 26.77 19.29 -44.71
C ILE A 162 26.64 17.96 -45.45
N ASP A 163 25.91 17.01 -44.87
CA ASP A 163 25.65 15.69 -45.43
C ASP A 163 24.36 15.10 -44.85
N ALA A 164 23.59 14.35 -45.63
CA ALA A 164 22.38 13.66 -45.18
C ALA A 164 21.92 12.52 -46.11
N ASP A 165 21.79 11.33 -45.53
CA ASP A 165 21.40 10.09 -46.20
C ASP A 165 20.01 9.63 -45.78
N ILE A 166 19.23 9.15 -46.74
CA ILE A 166 17.94 8.47 -46.50
C ILE A 166 18.10 6.97 -46.78
N VAL A 167 17.96 6.18 -45.72
CA VAL A 167 17.97 4.72 -45.76
C VAL A 167 16.54 4.20 -45.90
N ILE A 168 16.31 3.30 -46.87
CA ILE A 168 15.05 2.54 -46.99
C ILE A 168 15.31 1.05 -46.80
N ASP A 169 14.43 0.37 -46.05
CA ASP A 169 14.46 -1.08 -45.91
C ASP A 169 13.87 -1.81 -47.15
N PRO A 170 14.68 -2.61 -47.88
CA PRO A 170 14.23 -3.27 -49.10
C PRO A 170 13.29 -4.46 -48.86
N VAL A 171 13.13 -4.92 -47.62
CA VAL A 171 12.22 -6.02 -47.27
C VAL A 171 10.87 -5.48 -46.79
N LYS A 172 10.87 -4.38 -46.04
CA LYS A 172 9.66 -3.80 -45.43
C LYS A 172 8.90 -2.89 -46.41
N VAL A 173 9.61 -2.10 -47.23
CA VAL A 173 8.98 -1.19 -48.20
C VAL A 173 8.72 -1.92 -49.52
N THR A 174 7.47 -2.28 -49.74
CA THR A 174 7.04 -3.18 -50.84
C THR A 174 6.09 -2.54 -51.86
N THR A 175 5.61 -1.32 -51.62
CA THR A 175 4.65 -0.63 -52.51
C THR A 175 5.05 0.84 -52.72
N GLY A 176 4.78 1.38 -53.92
CA GLY A 176 5.06 2.78 -54.24
C GLY A 176 4.36 3.78 -53.32
N ALA A 177 3.14 3.47 -52.86
CA ALA A 177 2.42 4.32 -51.91
C ALA A 177 3.12 4.39 -50.54
N PHE A 178 3.65 3.27 -50.03
CA PHE A 178 4.42 3.27 -48.79
C PHE A 178 5.77 3.97 -48.98
N LEU A 179 6.46 3.74 -50.11
CA LEU A 179 7.69 4.44 -50.47
C LEU A 179 7.50 5.96 -50.49
N SER A 180 6.50 6.48 -51.21
CA SER A 180 6.21 7.93 -51.25
C SER A 180 5.85 8.48 -49.88
N ARG A 181 5.13 7.74 -49.03
CA ARG A 181 4.80 8.17 -47.66
C ARG A 181 6.02 8.27 -46.77
N LEU A 182 6.88 7.25 -46.81
CA LEU A 182 8.12 7.19 -46.04
C LEU A 182 9.07 8.30 -46.48
N LEU A 183 9.33 8.41 -47.79
CA LEU A 183 10.17 9.47 -48.35
C LEU A 183 9.67 10.88 -47.96
N LEU A 184 8.36 11.12 -47.91
CA LEU A 184 7.83 12.43 -47.53
C LEU A 184 8.22 12.80 -46.08
N HIS A 185 8.28 11.82 -45.18
CA HIS A 185 8.71 11.96 -43.79
C HIS A 185 10.24 12.06 -43.68
N GLU A 186 10.98 11.09 -44.25
CA GLU A 186 12.45 11.07 -44.23
C GLU A 186 13.08 12.30 -44.88
N PHE A 187 12.47 12.84 -45.94
CA PHE A 187 12.96 14.09 -46.53
C PHE A 187 12.73 15.30 -45.63
N GLY A 188 11.73 15.27 -44.74
CA GLY A 188 11.61 16.25 -43.66
C GLY A 188 12.83 16.23 -42.74
N HIS A 189 13.29 15.04 -42.35
CA HIS A 189 14.53 14.86 -41.59
C HIS A 189 15.77 15.36 -42.35
N LEU A 190 15.90 15.05 -43.64
CA LEU A 190 16.99 15.56 -44.49
C LEU A 190 16.98 17.09 -44.60
N LEU A 191 15.80 17.71 -44.59
CA LEU A 191 15.60 19.15 -44.55
C LEU A 191 15.87 19.78 -43.17
N GLY A 192 16.23 19.02 -42.13
CA GLY A 192 16.48 19.54 -40.79
C GLY A 192 15.30 19.47 -39.81
N VAL A 193 14.17 18.87 -40.22
CA VAL A 193 12.94 18.76 -39.41
C VAL A 193 12.91 17.47 -38.59
N ASN A 194 12.84 17.62 -37.27
CA ASN A 194 12.75 16.54 -36.27
C ASN A 194 11.29 16.09 -36.05
N HIS A 195 11.08 14.99 -35.32
CA HIS A 195 9.73 14.52 -34.97
C HIS A 195 8.90 15.58 -34.21
N SER A 196 7.62 15.70 -34.57
CA SER A 196 6.63 16.58 -33.94
C SER A 196 6.10 15.98 -32.63
N GLN A 197 5.88 16.80 -31.60
CA GLN A 197 5.21 16.39 -30.36
C GLN A 197 3.67 16.26 -30.50
N LEU A 198 3.13 16.37 -31.71
CA LEU A 198 1.70 16.25 -31.99
C LEU A 198 1.42 14.96 -32.79
N ASN A 199 0.50 14.12 -32.31
CA ASN A 199 -0.06 13.02 -33.09
C ASN A 199 -0.90 13.56 -34.26
N GLY A 200 -0.75 12.98 -35.45
CA GLY A 200 -1.54 13.36 -36.64
C GLY A 200 -0.95 14.51 -37.45
N THR A 201 0.35 14.76 -37.33
CA THR A 201 1.17 15.53 -38.27
C THR A 201 1.95 14.57 -39.17
N LEU A 202 2.53 15.02 -40.28
CA LEU A 202 3.35 14.11 -41.10
C LEU A 202 4.54 13.63 -40.28
N MET A 203 5.20 14.54 -39.57
CA MET A 203 6.38 14.30 -38.77
C MET A 203 6.09 13.70 -37.38
N SER A 204 4.89 13.15 -37.11
CA SER A 204 4.66 12.41 -35.86
C SER A 204 5.55 11.14 -35.79
N GLY A 205 6.31 11.00 -34.72
CA GLY A 205 7.14 9.85 -34.40
C GLY A 205 7.77 9.90 -32.97
N PRO A 206 8.35 8.78 -32.49
CA PRO A 206 8.89 8.67 -31.13
C PRO A 206 10.12 9.59 -30.88
N PRO A 207 10.42 9.93 -29.62
CA PRO A 207 9.75 9.55 -28.39
C PRO A 207 8.58 10.47 -28.00
N TYR A 208 8.15 11.38 -28.90
CA TYR A 208 7.22 12.47 -28.57
C TYR A 208 5.78 12.23 -29.03
N SER A 209 5.60 11.45 -30.10
CA SER A 209 4.29 11.13 -30.70
C SER A 209 4.32 9.74 -31.37
N ASP A 210 3.18 9.28 -31.86
CA ASP A 210 3.04 7.98 -32.53
C ASP A 210 3.24 8.11 -34.05
N TYR A 211 3.93 7.14 -34.66
CA TYR A 211 4.03 7.05 -36.12
C TYR A 211 2.64 6.94 -36.78
N ASN A 212 2.47 7.67 -37.89
CA ASN A 212 1.19 7.91 -38.54
C ASN A 212 1.12 7.26 -39.94
N SER A 213 0.07 7.55 -40.72
CA SER A 213 -0.09 7.09 -42.12
C SER A 213 -0.39 8.21 -43.12
N LEU A 214 -0.13 9.47 -42.78
CA LEU A 214 -0.39 10.62 -43.65
C LEU A 214 0.58 10.67 -44.84
N SER A 215 0.09 11.12 -46.00
CA SER A 215 0.88 11.30 -47.23
C SER A 215 0.83 12.73 -47.74
N VAL A 216 0.60 13.69 -46.85
CA VAL A 216 0.48 15.12 -47.11
C VAL A 216 1.08 15.93 -45.96
N LEU A 217 1.59 17.12 -46.27
CA LEU A 217 2.11 18.05 -45.26
C LEU A 217 0.96 18.70 -44.49
N THR A 218 1.03 18.71 -43.16
CA THR A 218 0.10 19.41 -42.29
C THR A 218 0.64 20.81 -41.94
N PRO A 219 -0.17 21.72 -41.36
CA PRO A 219 0.31 23.04 -40.96
C PRO A 219 1.52 22.99 -40.02
N ASP A 220 1.66 21.96 -39.19
CA ASP A 220 2.79 21.83 -38.27
C ASP A 220 4.12 21.58 -39.01
N ASP A 221 4.09 20.68 -39.99
CA ASP A 221 5.25 20.33 -40.83
C ASP A 221 5.65 21.53 -41.71
N ILE A 222 4.64 22.24 -42.26
CA ILE A 222 4.82 23.47 -43.04
C ILE A 222 5.50 24.56 -42.19
N ARG A 223 5.08 24.74 -40.94
CA ARG A 223 5.70 25.71 -40.01
C ARG A 223 7.14 25.36 -39.72
N ALA A 224 7.46 24.09 -39.45
CA ALA A 224 8.83 23.65 -39.19
C ALA A 224 9.76 23.99 -40.36
N CYS A 225 9.38 23.63 -41.59
CA CYS A 225 10.20 23.95 -42.77
C CYS A 225 10.30 25.48 -43.03
N ARG A 226 9.21 26.23 -42.84
CA ARG A 226 9.25 27.71 -42.93
C ARG A 226 10.11 28.37 -41.86
N CYS A 227 10.33 27.72 -40.71
CA CYS A 227 11.22 28.24 -39.68
C CYS A 227 12.71 28.02 -39.94
N LEU A 228 13.07 27.13 -40.88
CA LEU A 228 14.42 27.02 -41.41
C LEU A 228 14.63 27.91 -42.64
N TYR A 229 13.70 27.84 -43.58
CA TYR A 229 13.91 28.33 -44.95
C TYR A 229 13.09 29.56 -45.33
N GLY A 230 12.07 29.92 -44.54
CA GLY A 230 11.08 30.94 -44.90
C GLY A 230 10.01 30.44 -45.86
N ALA A 231 9.07 31.33 -46.22
CA ALA A 231 8.02 31.06 -47.20
C ALA A 231 8.56 31.17 -48.64
N PRO A 232 8.07 30.34 -49.60
CA PRO A 232 8.56 30.31 -50.98
C PRO A 232 8.23 31.61 -51.75
N PRO A 233 8.90 31.89 -52.88
CA PRO A 233 8.76 33.15 -53.59
C PRO A 233 7.32 33.45 -53.99
N GLY A 234 6.86 34.68 -53.70
CA GLY A 234 5.48 35.11 -53.94
C GLY A 234 4.47 34.71 -52.85
N VAL A 235 4.83 33.85 -51.89
CA VAL A 235 3.98 33.53 -50.72
C VAL A 235 4.29 34.49 -49.57
N SER A 236 3.26 35.19 -49.10
CA SER A 236 3.31 36.03 -47.90
C SER A 236 2.68 35.29 -46.73
N ALA A 237 3.47 34.98 -45.70
CA ALA A 237 3.05 34.28 -44.49
C ALA A 237 3.85 34.75 -43.27
N GLY A 238 3.14 35.07 -42.18
CA GLY A 238 3.74 35.20 -40.86
C GLY A 238 3.93 33.82 -40.24
N VAL A 239 4.96 33.64 -39.39
CA VAL A 239 5.22 32.34 -38.76
C VAL A 239 6.05 32.49 -37.47
N LEU A 240 5.65 31.82 -36.39
CA LEU A 240 6.29 31.93 -35.07
C LEU A 240 7.32 30.82 -34.83
N CYS A 241 8.61 31.16 -34.79
CA CYS A 241 9.72 30.17 -34.76
C CYS A 241 10.55 30.13 -33.48
N SER A 242 10.63 31.24 -32.74
CA SER A 242 11.31 31.28 -31.44
C SER A 242 10.48 30.67 -30.31
N ALA A 243 9.28 30.17 -30.62
CA ALA A 243 8.49 29.36 -29.71
C ALA A 243 9.32 28.14 -29.24
N PRO A 244 9.65 28.03 -27.94
CA PRO A 244 10.20 26.78 -27.33
C PRO A 244 9.22 25.43 -27.44
N PRO A 245 9.55 23.04 -27.31
CA PRO A 245 8.66 21.71 -27.21
C PRO A 245 7.67 21.45 -26.06
N LEU A 246 8.26 21.76 -24.90
CA LEU A 246 7.98 21.47 -23.52
C LEU A 246 8.47 22.64 -22.64
N LEU A 247 7.57 23.32 -21.93
CA LEU A 247 7.94 24.06 -20.72
C LEU A 247 7.79 23.13 -19.52
N ASP A 248 8.90 22.56 -19.09
CA ASP A 248 8.97 21.78 -17.85
C ASP A 248 9.22 22.71 -16.66
N PHE A 249 8.32 22.73 -15.68
CA PHE A 249 8.42 23.50 -14.45
C PHE A 249 9.12 22.74 -13.31
N GLY A 250 9.44 21.46 -13.51
CA GLY A 250 10.00 20.59 -12.48
C GLY A 250 9.02 20.36 -11.34
N THR A 251 9.56 20.07 -10.15
CA THR A 251 8.78 19.84 -8.93
C THR A 251 8.48 21.14 -8.21
N GLN A 252 7.19 21.42 -7.99
CA GLN A 252 6.66 22.63 -7.37
C GLN A 252 5.72 22.26 -6.21
N ASN A 253 5.82 22.97 -5.08
CA ASN A 253 4.93 22.72 -3.95
C ASN A 253 3.48 23.07 -4.29
N VAL A 254 2.54 22.19 -3.91
CA VAL A 254 1.09 22.35 -4.15
C VAL A 254 0.58 23.67 -3.58
N GLY A 255 -0.16 24.43 -4.40
CA GLY A 255 -0.66 25.76 -4.09
C GLY A 255 0.37 26.89 -4.18
N ALA A 256 1.67 26.59 -4.25
CA ALA A 256 2.71 27.58 -4.54
C ALA A 256 2.95 27.66 -6.06
N SER A 257 3.34 28.85 -6.55
CA SER A 257 3.46 29.11 -7.99
C SER A 257 4.91 29.30 -8.42
N SER A 258 5.24 28.84 -9.63
CA SER A 258 6.49 29.15 -10.33
C SER A 258 6.21 29.66 -11.75
N GLN A 259 7.16 30.40 -12.33
CA GLN A 259 6.98 31.06 -13.63
C GLN A 259 8.15 30.76 -14.57
N LYS A 260 7.85 30.62 -15.87
CA LYS A 260 8.83 30.60 -16.95
C LYS A 260 8.42 31.57 -18.05
N SER A 261 9.40 32.32 -18.56
CA SER A 261 9.21 33.28 -19.64
C SER A 261 9.99 32.87 -20.88
N PHE A 262 9.47 33.21 -22.06
CA PHE A 262 10.10 32.93 -23.36
C PHE A 262 9.71 34.01 -24.38
N GLN A 263 10.33 34.01 -25.55
CA GLN A 263 9.94 34.88 -26.67
C GLN A 263 9.13 34.09 -27.69
N ILE A 264 8.08 34.70 -28.24
CA ILE A 264 7.54 34.33 -29.55
C ILE A 264 7.91 35.44 -30.53
N GLY A 265 8.29 35.05 -31.74
CA GLY A 265 8.89 35.96 -32.71
C GLY A 265 8.50 35.56 -34.11
N ASN A 266 8.01 36.54 -34.87
CA ASN A 266 7.59 36.34 -36.23
C ASN A 266 8.79 36.41 -37.18
N LEU A 267 9.26 35.25 -37.66
CA LEU A 267 10.32 35.16 -38.68
C LEU A 267 9.75 35.10 -40.11
N GLY A 268 8.42 35.10 -40.25
CA GLY A 268 7.74 35.15 -41.53
C GLY A 268 7.80 36.53 -42.19
N ASN A 269 7.42 36.58 -43.47
CA ASN A 269 7.43 37.78 -44.31
C ASN A 269 6.05 38.51 -44.36
N ALA A 270 5.16 38.21 -43.42
CA ALA A 270 3.88 38.89 -43.21
C ALA A 270 3.58 39.01 -41.71
N PRO A 271 2.70 39.94 -41.26
CA PRO A 271 2.32 40.03 -39.86
C PRO A 271 1.58 38.77 -39.33
N VAL A 272 1.81 38.40 -38.07
CA VAL A 272 1.03 37.39 -37.34
C VAL A 272 0.10 38.09 -36.36
N SER A 273 -1.21 37.82 -36.42
CA SER A 273 -2.19 38.30 -35.42
C SER A 273 -2.54 37.18 -34.45
N ILE A 274 -2.35 37.40 -33.15
CA ILE A 274 -2.70 36.44 -32.10
C ILE A 274 -4.19 36.57 -31.81
N ILE A 275 -4.98 35.54 -32.13
CA ILE A 275 -6.42 35.49 -31.87
C ILE A 275 -6.68 35.13 -30.41
N SER A 276 -5.99 34.11 -29.89
CA SER A 276 -6.09 33.73 -28.48
C SER A 276 -4.83 33.05 -27.95
N VAL A 277 -4.67 33.08 -26.62
CA VAL A 277 -3.67 32.30 -25.90
C VAL A 277 -4.37 31.62 -24.73
N THR A 278 -4.29 30.29 -24.66
CA THR A 278 -4.95 29.49 -23.62
C THR A 278 -3.99 28.45 -23.03
N ALA A 279 -3.87 28.41 -21.71
CA ALA A 279 -3.19 27.34 -20.99
C ALA A 279 -4.22 26.38 -20.42
N SER A 280 -3.96 25.07 -20.48
CA SER A 280 -4.87 24.03 -19.98
C SER A 280 -4.09 22.79 -19.52
N PRO A 281 -4.46 22.13 -18.41
CA PRO A 281 -5.54 22.48 -17.46
C PRO A 281 -5.22 23.73 -16.61
N SER A 282 -6.16 24.12 -15.75
CA SER A 282 -6.13 25.37 -14.96
C SER A 282 -5.04 25.48 -13.90
N SER A 283 -4.19 24.46 -13.71
CA SER A 283 -2.93 24.58 -12.96
C SER A 283 -1.86 25.36 -13.75
N TRP A 284 -2.08 25.67 -15.03
CA TRP A 284 -1.29 26.62 -15.79
C TRP A 284 -2.08 27.87 -16.18
N GLN A 285 -1.40 29.02 -16.20
CA GLN A 285 -1.95 30.30 -16.63
C GLN A 285 -0.93 31.02 -17.53
N ALA A 286 -1.41 31.72 -18.56
CA ALA A 286 -0.56 32.44 -19.52
C ALA A 286 -0.75 33.96 -19.44
N SER A 287 0.33 34.69 -19.66
CA SER A 287 0.36 36.16 -19.72
C SER A 287 1.47 36.64 -20.68
N GLY A 288 1.54 37.95 -20.92
CA GLY A 288 2.41 38.53 -21.96
C GLY A 288 1.60 38.83 -23.22
N CYS A 289 2.03 38.31 -24.36
CA CYS A 289 1.33 38.49 -25.65
C CYS A 289 -0.07 37.86 -25.58
N GLY A 290 -1.11 38.69 -25.64
CA GLY A 290 -2.51 38.28 -25.55
C GLY A 290 -3.26 38.33 -26.89
N ALA A 291 -4.55 38.01 -26.84
CA ALA A 291 -5.49 38.21 -27.94
C ALA A 291 -5.44 39.66 -28.47
N GLY A 292 -5.42 39.84 -29.78
CA GLY A 292 -5.33 41.13 -30.47
C GLY A 292 -3.90 41.64 -30.69
N ALA A 293 -2.87 41.02 -30.11
CA ALA A 293 -1.49 41.39 -30.39
C ALA A 293 -1.11 41.03 -31.85
N THR A 294 -0.50 41.96 -32.58
CA THR A 294 -0.01 41.73 -33.95
C THR A 294 1.50 41.90 -34.01
N LEU A 295 2.22 40.85 -34.43
CA LEU A 295 3.67 40.82 -34.56
C LEU A 295 4.07 41.04 -36.03
N GLY A 296 4.68 42.18 -36.34
CA GLY A 296 5.31 42.42 -37.63
C GLY A 296 6.53 41.51 -37.87
N GLN A 297 7.09 41.52 -39.08
CA GLN A 297 8.30 40.77 -39.41
C GLN A 297 9.46 41.15 -38.46
N GLY A 298 10.15 40.16 -37.90
CA GLY A 298 11.25 40.34 -36.95
C GLY A 298 10.83 40.78 -35.54
N VAL A 299 9.54 41.03 -35.29
CA VAL A 299 9.05 41.45 -33.97
C VAL A 299 8.99 40.24 -33.03
N ASN A 300 9.71 40.33 -31.92
CA ASN A 300 9.60 39.42 -30.77
C ASN A 300 8.64 39.99 -29.71
N CYS A 301 8.01 39.10 -28.96
CA CYS A 301 7.14 39.44 -27.84
C CYS A 301 7.27 38.40 -26.71
N THR A 302 7.35 38.89 -25.47
CA THR A 302 7.54 38.04 -24.28
C THR A 302 6.26 37.34 -23.88
N MET A 303 6.29 36.01 -23.86
CA MET A 303 5.31 35.17 -23.18
C MET A 303 5.79 34.84 -21.76
N GLN A 304 4.84 34.69 -20.84
CA GLN A 304 5.06 34.11 -19.52
C GLN A 304 3.98 33.04 -19.25
N VAL A 305 4.41 31.90 -18.70
CA VAL A 305 3.51 30.87 -18.16
C VAL A 305 3.79 30.69 -16.68
N THR A 306 2.72 30.66 -15.88
CA THR A 306 2.73 30.33 -14.46
C THR A 306 2.22 28.91 -14.27
N PHE A 307 2.86 28.13 -13.41
CA PHE A 307 2.41 26.82 -12.95
C PHE A 307 2.11 26.85 -11.46
N THR A 308 0.94 26.32 -11.08
CA THR A 308 0.44 26.25 -9.70
C THR A 308 -0.26 24.88 -9.51
N PRO A 309 0.45 23.83 -9.08
CA PRO A 309 -0.14 22.50 -8.95
C PRO A 309 -1.20 22.45 -7.84
N GLY A 310 -2.42 21.99 -8.17
CA GLY A 310 -3.53 21.79 -7.21
C GLY A 310 -3.51 20.45 -6.46
N SER A 311 -2.63 19.52 -6.85
CA SER A 311 -2.46 18.21 -6.22
C SER A 311 -1.03 17.71 -6.40
N ALA A 312 -0.61 16.78 -5.55
CA ALA A 312 0.68 16.10 -5.71
C ALA A 312 0.67 15.16 -6.94
N GLY A 313 1.88 14.79 -7.40
CA GLY A 313 2.08 13.94 -8.58
C GLY A 313 2.30 14.72 -9.86
N ASP A 314 2.68 14.01 -10.92
CA ASP A 314 3.00 14.58 -12.23
C ASP A 314 1.75 15.15 -12.91
N GLN A 315 1.89 16.32 -13.52
CA GLN A 315 0.87 16.97 -14.31
C GLN A 315 1.41 17.25 -15.72
N SER A 316 0.53 17.18 -16.71
CA SER A 316 0.84 17.63 -18.07
C SER A 316 -0.29 18.50 -18.63
N GLY A 317 0.06 19.36 -19.57
CA GLY A 317 -0.85 20.31 -20.19
C GLY A 317 -0.33 20.85 -21.51
N PHE A 318 -1.03 21.83 -22.05
CA PHE A 318 -0.60 22.58 -23.23
C PHE A 318 -0.89 24.07 -23.06
N LEU A 319 0.06 24.89 -23.50
CA LEU A 319 -0.19 26.26 -23.92
C LEU A 319 -0.52 26.21 -25.41
N THR A 320 -1.66 26.78 -25.79
CA THR A 320 -2.13 26.89 -27.17
C THR A 320 -2.15 28.35 -27.57
N ILE A 321 -1.55 28.69 -28.71
CA ILE A 321 -1.55 30.03 -29.30
C ILE A 321 -2.26 29.91 -30.66
N ASP A 322 -3.40 30.59 -30.79
CA ASP A 322 -4.19 30.64 -32.01
C ASP A 322 -3.88 31.93 -32.78
N VAL A 323 -3.74 31.80 -34.10
CA VAL A 323 -3.46 32.89 -35.05
C VAL A 323 -4.38 32.83 -36.28
N GLY A 324 -5.41 31.98 -36.28
CA GLY A 324 -6.32 31.77 -37.41
C GLY A 324 -5.92 30.64 -38.37
N GLU A 325 -4.88 29.88 -38.04
CA GLU A 325 -4.51 28.64 -38.74
C GLU A 325 -5.42 27.47 -38.33
N SER A 326 -5.66 26.51 -39.23
CA SER A 326 -6.51 25.33 -38.97
C SER A 326 -5.97 24.41 -37.87
N THR A 327 -4.69 24.49 -37.57
CA THR A 327 -4.04 23.85 -36.41
C THR A 327 -3.33 24.95 -35.62
N PRO A 328 -3.69 25.25 -34.36
CA PRO A 328 -2.99 26.27 -33.58
C PRO A 328 -1.57 25.83 -33.20
N TYR A 329 -0.74 26.76 -32.74
CA TYR A 329 0.57 26.48 -32.17
C TYR A 329 0.41 25.85 -30.79
N ARG A 330 1.14 24.77 -30.47
CA ARG A 330 1.01 24.04 -29.20
C ARG A 330 2.35 23.75 -28.55
N ILE A 331 2.50 24.29 -27.34
CA ILE A 331 3.65 24.16 -26.44
C ILE A 331 3.24 23.20 -25.33
N ARG A 332 3.90 22.04 -25.19
CA ARG A 332 3.62 21.09 -24.10
C ARG A 332 4.04 21.73 -22.77
N LEU A 333 3.31 21.44 -21.70
CA LEU A 333 3.63 21.86 -20.34
C LEU A 333 3.80 20.60 -19.47
N LEU A 334 4.82 20.58 -18.62
CA LEU A 334 5.00 19.57 -17.57
C LEU A 334 5.33 20.24 -16.24
N GLY A 335 5.02 19.56 -15.15
CA GLY A 335 5.44 19.92 -13.80
C GLY A 335 4.83 18.95 -12.78
N ALA A 336 5.51 18.72 -11.68
CA ALA A 336 5.08 17.81 -10.63
C ALA A 336 4.66 18.56 -9.37
N GLY A 337 3.56 18.15 -8.74
CA GLY A 337 3.17 18.65 -7.42
C GLY A 337 3.89 17.90 -6.29
N SER A 338 4.56 18.62 -5.40
CA SER A 338 5.10 18.11 -4.13
C SER A 338 4.39 18.76 -2.92
N GLY A 339 4.56 18.20 -1.72
CA GLY A 339 4.20 18.89 -0.46
C GLY A 339 2.72 19.16 -0.22
N GLY A 340 1.82 18.82 -1.14
CA GLY A 340 0.38 18.86 -0.92
C GLY A 340 -0.04 17.97 0.25
N ALA A 341 -1.32 18.07 0.63
CA ALA A 341 -1.94 17.13 1.54
C ALA A 341 -1.65 15.71 1.06
N SER A 342 -0.90 14.93 1.85
CA SER A 342 -0.71 13.50 1.62
C SER A 342 -2.01 12.81 1.98
N SER A 343 -2.93 12.89 1.02
CA SER A 343 -4.31 12.51 1.24
C SER A 343 -4.54 11.03 0.89
N PRO A 344 -5.28 10.30 1.73
CA PRO A 344 -5.88 10.79 2.96
C PRO A 344 -4.93 10.62 4.17
N PHE A 345 -5.23 11.32 5.28
CA PHE A 345 -4.45 11.30 6.51
C PHE A 345 -4.08 9.88 6.97
N ALA A 346 -2.93 9.71 7.61
CA ALA A 346 -2.57 8.43 8.22
C ALA A 346 -3.27 8.27 9.57
N SER A 347 -4.04 7.20 9.75
CA SER A 347 -4.51 6.73 11.06
C SER A 347 -3.60 5.64 11.58
N ASN A 348 -3.20 5.73 12.85
CA ASN A 348 -2.56 4.65 13.59
C ASN A 348 -3.38 4.35 14.87
N PRO A 349 -4.02 3.18 15.00
CA PRO A 349 -4.10 2.08 14.02
C PRO A 349 -4.85 2.45 12.72
N ALA A 350 -4.62 1.69 11.65
CA ALA A 350 -5.32 1.83 10.36
C ALA A 350 -6.65 1.04 10.29
N SER A 351 -6.91 0.19 11.28
CA SER A 351 -8.18 -0.48 11.52
C SER A 351 -8.28 -0.83 13.01
N LEU A 352 -9.49 -0.91 13.55
CA LEU A 352 -9.73 -1.35 14.93
C LEU A 352 -10.50 -2.68 14.92
N ASP A 353 -10.06 -3.63 15.75
CA ASP A 353 -10.85 -4.80 16.13
C ASP A 353 -11.09 -4.77 17.64
N PHE A 354 -12.36 -4.70 18.02
CA PHE A 354 -12.79 -4.74 19.42
C PHE A 354 -12.97 -6.16 19.96
N GLY A 355 -12.84 -7.18 19.09
CA GLY A 355 -12.97 -8.58 19.45
C GLY A 355 -14.39 -8.95 19.93
N PRO A 356 -14.52 -9.97 20.78
CA PRO A 356 -15.81 -10.37 21.36
C PRO A 356 -16.26 -9.40 22.46
N VAL A 357 -17.42 -8.76 22.27
CA VAL A 357 -18.07 -7.89 23.25
C VAL A 357 -19.51 -8.38 23.48
N PRO A 358 -19.96 -8.58 24.74
CA PRO A 358 -21.34 -8.99 25.02
C PRO A 358 -22.37 -7.95 24.53
N ILE A 359 -23.48 -8.40 23.92
CA ILE A 359 -24.58 -7.54 23.45
C ILE A 359 -25.01 -6.54 24.53
N ALA A 360 -25.26 -5.30 24.10
CA ALA A 360 -25.65 -4.15 24.91
C ALA A 360 -24.63 -3.69 25.98
N THR A 361 -23.43 -4.29 26.06
CA THR A 361 -22.31 -3.80 26.87
C THR A 361 -21.30 -3.04 26.00
N SER A 362 -20.58 -2.09 26.59
CA SER A 362 -19.56 -1.29 25.89
C SER A 362 -18.17 -1.90 26.05
N SER A 363 -17.38 -1.86 24.98
CA SER A 363 -15.96 -2.17 25.00
C SER A 363 -15.15 -1.15 25.83
N ALA A 364 -13.91 -1.49 26.15
CA ALA A 364 -12.90 -0.46 26.39
C ALA A 364 -12.72 0.39 25.11
N VAL A 365 -12.45 1.68 25.25
CA VAL A 365 -12.18 2.55 24.09
C VAL A 365 -10.79 2.29 23.52
N GLN A 366 -10.68 2.19 22.20
CA GLN A 366 -9.42 2.12 21.48
C GLN A 366 -9.09 3.48 20.86
N ARG A 367 -7.83 3.91 21.00
CA ARG A 367 -7.36 5.23 20.55
C ARG A 367 -6.75 5.16 19.16
N VAL A 368 -7.15 6.08 18.30
CA VAL A 368 -6.58 6.31 16.98
C VAL A 368 -5.92 7.68 16.97
N THR A 369 -4.66 7.73 16.53
CA THR A 369 -3.99 8.98 16.18
C THR A 369 -4.18 9.22 14.69
N ILE A 370 -4.79 10.35 14.32
CA ILE A 370 -4.87 10.84 12.94
C ILE A 370 -3.75 11.87 12.76
N SER A 371 -2.88 11.66 11.78
CA SER A 371 -1.74 12.55 11.50
C SER A 371 -1.77 13.11 10.08
N ASN A 372 -1.23 14.32 9.92
CA ASN A 372 -0.95 14.95 8.63
C ASN A 372 0.54 14.82 8.28
N PRO A 373 0.97 13.79 7.54
CA PRO A 373 2.34 13.68 7.04
C PRO A 373 2.61 14.57 5.81
N GLY A 374 1.74 15.55 5.50
CA GLY A 374 1.86 16.47 4.37
C GLY A 374 2.61 17.75 4.75
N GLN A 375 2.95 18.58 3.74
CA GLN A 375 3.64 19.86 3.95
C GLN A 375 2.68 21.06 3.90
N THR A 376 1.37 20.82 3.88
CA THR A 376 0.31 21.84 3.93
C THR A 376 -0.70 21.53 5.04
N THR A 377 -1.29 22.57 5.64
CA THR A 377 -2.33 22.42 6.68
C THR A 377 -3.63 21.90 6.07
N VAL A 378 -4.24 20.88 6.68
CA VAL A 378 -5.50 20.29 6.23
C VAL A 378 -6.57 20.44 7.31
N THR A 379 -7.77 20.88 6.94
CA THR A 379 -8.93 20.96 7.83
C THR A 379 -9.73 19.66 7.78
N ILE A 380 -10.06 19.08 8.94
CA ILE A 380 -11.07 18.03 9.05
C ILE A 380 -12.44 18.67 8.80
N ALA A 381 -13.10 18.32 7.71
CA ALA A 381 -14.44 18.82 7.37
C ALA A 381 -15.56 17.99 8.02
N GLY A 382 -15.36 16.68 8.16
CA GLY A 382 -16.36 15.77 8.70
C GLY A 382 -15.76 14.53 9.34
N MET A 383 -16.48 13.93 10.29
CA MET A 383 -16.18 12.63 10.90
C MET A 383 -17.50 11.90 11.13
N GLN A 384 -17.78 10.85 10.37
CA GLN A 384 -19.06 10.15 10.36
C GLN A 384 -18.86 8.63 10.33
N PHE A 385 -19.62 7.89 11.13
CA PHE A 385 -19.68 6.42 10.99
C PHE A 385 -20.59 6.04 9.81
N GLN A 386 -20.17 5.04 9.04
CA GLN A 386 -20.86 4.50 7.87
C GLN A 386 -20.93 2.96 7.96
N GLY A 387 -21.80 2.35 7.16
CA GLY A 387 -22.11 0.92 7.23
C GLY A 387 -23.33 0.59 8.10
N LEU A 388 -23.84 -0.64 7.98
CA LEU A 388 -25.12 -1.06 8.56
C LEU A 388 -25.15 -1.11 10.09
N GLN A 389 -23.98 -1.17 10.74
CA GLN A 389 -23.83 -1.22 12.21
C GLN A 389 -23.15 0.05 12.76
N ALA A 390 -23.13 1.15 11.99
CA ALA A 390 -22.52 2.43 12.38
C ALA A 390 -23.01 2.97 13.74
N ASN A 391 -24.25 2.67 14.12
CA ASN A 391 -24.86 3.05 15.40
C ASN A 391 -24.38 2.22 16.61
N GLU A 392 -23.62 1.15 16.39
CA GLU A 392 -22.96 0.36 17.45
C GLU A 392 -21.60 0.96 17.85
N PHE A 393 -21.13 2.00 17.15
CA PHE A 393 -19.86 2.66 17.41
C PHE A 393 -20.06 4.08 17.94
N THR A 394 -19.15 4.50 18.82
CA THR A 394 -19.15 5.79 19.52
C THR A 394 -17.79 6.45 19.41
N ARG A 395 -17.75 7.79 19.39
CA ARG A 395 -16.52 8.57 19.16
C ARG A 395 -16.35 9.69 20.18
N SER A 396 -15.15 9.83 20.73
CA SER A 396 -14.71 10.97 21.53
C SER A 396 -13.26 11.36 21.20
N GLY A 397 -12.61 12.18 22.04
CA GLY A 397 -11.24 12.65 21.86
C GLY A 397 -11.15 14.07 21.28
N LEU A 398 -9.98 14.42 20.76
CA LEU A 398 -9.63 15.77 20.33
C LEU A 398 -9.97 16.06 18.86
N CYS A 399 -9.91 15.06 17.98
CA CYS A 399 -10.26 15.22 16.56
C CYS A 399 -11.71 15.70 16.39
N LYS A 400 -11.94 16.77 15.64
CA LYS A 400 -13.29 17.29 15.37
C LYS A 400 -13.40 18.01 14.01
N PRO A 401 -14.60 18.03 13.39
CA PRO A 401 -14.91 18.95 12.29
C PRO A 401 -14.51 20.40 12.60
N GLY A 402 -13.95 21.10 11.61
CA GLY A 402 -13.39 22.44 11.74
C GLY A 402 -11.97 22.49 12.35
N GLN A 403 -11.35 21.35 12.68
CA GLN A 403 -9.98 21.33 13.20
C GLN A 403 -8.95 21.36 12.07
N ASN A 404 -8.00 22.29 12.18
CA ASN A 404 -6.81 22.34 11.32
C ASN A 404 -5.70 21.43 11.88
N LEU A 405 -5.16 20.57 11.02
CA LEU A 405 -3.95 19.79 11.27
C LEU A 405 -2.80 20.38 10.43
N PRO A 406 -1.84 21.11 11.04
CA PRO A 406 -0.67 21.64 10.32
C PRO A 406 0.24 20.50 9.80
N PRO A 407 1.28 20.80 9.00
CA PRO A 407 2.31 19.83 8.64
C PRO A 407 2.89 19.08 9.85
N ASN A 408 2.95 17.74 9.78
CA ASN A 408 3.29 16.84 10.89
C ASN A 408 2.36 16.92 12.13
N GLY A 409 1.25 17.66 12.04
CA GLY A 409 0.26 17.82 13.09
C GLY A 409 -0.56 16.55 13.31
N VAL A 410 -0.99 16.34 14.56
CA VAL A 410 -1.77 15.16 14.96
C VAL A 410 -3.00 15.55 15.79
N CYS A 411 -4.05 14.72 15.72
CA CYS A 411 -5.12 14.68 16.72
C CYS A 411 -5.40 13.23 17.10
N THR A 412 -6.01 13.03 18.28
CA THR A 412 -6.45 11.71 18.73
C THR A 412 -7.97 11.63 18.75
N THR A 413 -8.52 10.47 18.41
CA THR A 413 -9.93 10.15 18.61
C THR A 413 -10.05 8.77 19.25
N ASP A 414 -10.93 8.66 20.23
CA ASP A 414 -11.16 7.41 20.96
C ASP A 414 -12.47 6.81 20.46
N ILE A 415 -12.45 5.54 20.07
CA ILE A 415 -13.58 4.80 19.52
C ILE A 415 -14.01 3.73 20.53
N GLY A 416 -15.31 3.65 20.83
CA GLY A 416 -15.91 2.61 21.67
C GLY A 416 -16.99 1.84 20.91
N PHE A 417 -17.07 0.52 21.10
CA PHE A 417 -17.99 -0.38 20.42
C PHE A 417 -19.01 -0.96 21.42
N ARG A 418 -20.29 -1.04 21.02
CA ARG A 418 -21.41 -1.56 21.81
C ARG A 418 -22.37 -2.34 20.90
N PRO A 419 -22.19 -3.66 20.72
CA PRO A 419 -23.00 -4.45 19.78
C PRO A 419 -24.46 -4.52 20.18
N ALA A 420 -25.38 -4.36 19.23
CA ALA A 420 -26.82 -4.43 19.46
C ALA A 420 -27.40 -5.83 19.24
N ALA A 421 -26.71 -6.70 18.50
CA ALA A 421 -27.07 -8.10 18.30
C ALA A 421 -25.82 -8.96 18.02
N SER A 422 -26.00 -10.28 17.87
CA SER A 422 -24.90 -11.26 17.80
C SER A 422 -24.17 -11.35 16.46
N GLY A 423 -23.00 -11.97 16.46
CA GLY A 423 -22.19 -12.23 15.26
C GLY A 423 -21.25 -11.06 14.92
N PRO A 424 -20.54 -11.12 13.78
CA PRO A 424 -19.61 -10.07 13.36
C PRO A 424 -20.33 -8.74 13.13
N ARG A 425 -19.64 -7.65 13.47
CA ARG A 425 -20.11 -6.27 13.36
C ARG A 425 -19.03 -5.43 12.70
N SER A 426 -19.41 -4.65 11.69
CA SER A 426 -18.50 -3.80 10.95
C SER A 426 -19.11 -2.43 10.63
N ALA A 427 -18.26 -1.42 10.71
CA ALA A 427 -18.54 -0.06 10.30
C ALA A 427 -17.26 0.58 9.79
N GLU A 428 -17.37 1.76 9.19
CA GLU A 428 -16.22 2.58 8.82
C GLU A 428 -16.39 3.97 9.43
N LEU A 429 -15.32 4.53 10.00
CA LEU A 429 -15.28 5.95 10.32
C LEU A 429 -14.71 6.68 9.10
N LEU A 430 -15.59 7.32 8.32
CA LEU A 430 -15.22 8.23 7.26
C LEU A 430 -14.81 9.58 7.88
N VAL A 431 -13.58 10.02 7.61
CA VAL A 431 -13.08 11.34 7.98
C VAL A 431 -12.80 12.13 6.71
N SER A 432 -13.65 13.12 6.43
CA SER A 432 -13.56 13.96 5.23
C SER A 432 -12.85 15.28 5.49
N THR A 433 -12.30 15.87 4.43
CA THR A 433 -11.36 16.99 4.48
C THR A 433 -11.89 18.24 3.78
N GLY A 434 -11.37 19.42 4.13
CA GLY A 434 -11.79 20.70 3.55
C GLY A 434 -11.53 20.84 2.04
N ASP A 435 -10.58 20.06 1.51
CA ASP A 435 -10.24 19.91 0.10
C ASP A 435 -11.04 18.79 -0.62
N GLY A 436 -12.10 18.27 0.00
CA GLY A 436 -13.06 17.35 -0.63
C GLY A 436 -12.61 15.87 -0.70
N ARG A 437 -11.57 15.49 0.05
CA ARG A 437 -11.04 14.12 0.12
C ARG A 437 -11.48 13.43 1.42
N ALA A 438 -11.16 12.15 1.61
CA ALA A 438 -11.49 11.42 2.84
C ALA A 438 -10.61 10.18 3.08
N MET A 439 -10.43 9.79 4.35
CA MET A 439 -10.00 8.44 4.78
C MET A 439 -11.18 7.64 5.31
N THR A 440 -11.09 6.31 5.20
CA THR A 440 -11.92 5.34 5.90
C THR A 440 -11.07 4.58 6.92
N LEU A 441 -11.46 4.62 8.19
CA LEU A 441 -10.93 3.74 9.23
C LEU A 441 -11.90 2.56 9.40
N SER A 442 -11.48 1.35 9.05
CA SER A 442 -12.31 0.14 9.20
C SER A 442 -12.43 -0.26 10.67
N LEU A 443 -13.66 -0.52 11.13
CA LEU A 443 -14.00 -0.90 12.50
C LEU A 443 -14.65 -2.27 12.49
N GLN A 444 -14.15 -3.19 13.30
CA GLN A 444 -14.69 -4.53 13.43
C GLN A 444 -14.81 -4.96 14.89
N GLY A 445 -15.66 -5.95 15.12
CA GLY A 445 -15.80 -6.66 16.38
C GLY A 445 -16.84 -7.76 16.22
N SER A 446 -17.20 -8.41 17.32
CA SER A 446 -18.30 -9.37 17.34
C SER A 446 -19.18 -9.18 18.56
N GLY A 447 -20.49 -9.11 18.30
CA GLY A 447 -21.48 -9.25 19.35
C GLY A 447 -21.51 -10.69 19.81
N LEU A 448 -21.04 -10.96 21.02
CA LEU A 448 -21.40 -12.20 21.69
C LEU A 448 -22.83 -12.05 22.22
N VAL A 449 -23.71 -13.00 21.90
CA VAL A 449 -24.79 -13.31 22.85
C VAL A 449 -24.06 -13.59 24.17
N PRO A 450 -24.35 -12.88 25.27
CA PRO A 450 -23.91 -13.35 26.57
C PRO A 450 -24.46 -14.77 26.66
N LEU A 451 -23.59 -15.78 26.78
CA LEU A 451 -24.05 -17.12 27.15
C LEU A 451 -25.02 -16.92 28.32
N PRO A 452 -26.26 -17.46 28.26
CA PRO A 452 -27.15 -17.36 29.40
C PRO A 452 -26.34 -17.86 30.58
N THR A 453 -26.07 -16.99 31.55
CA THR A 453 -25.22 -17.35 32.69
C THR A 453 -25.80 -18.63 33.23
N PRO A 454 -25.06 -19.75 33.24
CA PRO A 454 -25.56 -20.93 33.89
C PRO A 454 -25.89 -20.48 35.31
N GLU A 455 -27.15 -20.64 35.74
CA GLU A 455 -27.36 -20.85 37.16
C GLU A 455 -26.34 -21.93 37.54
N PRO A 456 -25.44 -21.69 38.51
CA PRO A 456 -24.27 -22.52 38.72
C PRO A 456 -24.77 -23.95 38.90
N VAL A 457 -24.56 -24.78 37.87
CA VAL A 457 -25.37 -26.00 37.67
C VAL A 457 -25.12 -26.87 38.89
N ARG A 458 -26.13 -26.91 39.77
CA ARG A 458 -25.98 -27.49 41.08
C ARG A 458 -25.69 -28.96 40.86
N ALA A 459 -24.42 -29.34 41.05
CA ALA A 459 -23.99 -30.72 40.83
C ALA A 459 -24.90 -31.61 41.67
N GLN A 460 -25.48 -32.66 41.11
CA GLN A 460 -26.45 -33.43 41.90
C GLN A 460 -25.71 -34.04 43.10
N PRO A 461 -26.17 -33.79 44.34
CA PRO A 461 -25.44 -34.23 45.53
C PRO A 461 -25.53 -35.76 45.62
N VAL A 462 -24.37 -36.41 45.64
CA VAL A 462 -24.22 -37.87 45.57
C VAL A 462 -24.12 -38.48 46.97
N ASN A 463 -24.40 -39.78 47.08
CA ASN A 463 -24.42 -40.47 48.36
C ASN A 463 -22.99 -40.72 48.90
N VAL A 464 -22.77 -40.29 50.13
CA VAL A 464 -21.70 -40.75 51.01
C VAL A 464 -22.23 -41.98 51.76
N ILE A 465 -21.56 -43.12 51.60
CA ILE A 465 -21.98 -44.43 52.14
C ILE A 465 -21.24 -44.72 53.44
N GLU A 466 -21.95 -45.15 54.48
CA GLU A 466 -21.35 -45.63 55.73
C GLU A 466 -21.11 -47.16 55.70
N TYR A 467 -19.91 -47.54 56.11
CA TYR A 467 -19.48 -48.92 56.33
C TYR A 467 -19.08 -49.11 57.81
N TYR A 468 -19.28 -50.32 58.32
CA TYR A 468 -18.91 -50.75 59.67
C TYR A 468 -18.01 -51.97 59.63
N HIS A 469 -17.00 -52.02 60.51
CA HIS A 469 -16.10 -53.15 60.68
C HIS A 469 -16.24 -53.75 62.09
N ALA A 470 -16.99 -54.85 62.20
CA ALA A 470 -17.34 -55.47 63.49
C ALA A 470 -16.13 -56.01 64.28
N GLY A 471 -14.99 -56.29 63.62
CA GLY A 471 -13.77 -56.76 64.28
C GLY A 471 -12.97 -55.68 65.02
N THR A 472 -13.27 -54.40 64.79
CA THR A 472 -12.66 -53.25 65.48
C THR A 472 -13.68 -52.27 66.06
N ASP A 473 -14.98 -52.48 65.80
CA ASP A 473 -16.04 -51.52 66.11
C ASP A 473 -15.73 -50.12 65.53
N HIS A 474 -15.40 -50.10 64.23
CA HIS A 474 -15.04 -48.88 63.49
C HIS A 474 -16.07 -48.55 62.41
N TYR A 475 -16.25 -47.25 62.18
CA TYR A 475 -17.05 -46.71 61.08
C TYR A 475 -16.14 -46.03 60.05
N PHE A 476 -16.55 -46.09 58.79
CA PHE A 476 -15.93 -45.39 57.67
C PHE A 476 -17.01 -44.82 56.76
N VAL A 477 -16.78 -43.64 56.18
CA VAL A 477 -17.71 -42.96 55.27
C VAL A 477 -16.97 -42.53 54.02
N THR A 478 -17.50 -42.85 52.83
CA THR A 478 -16.86 -42.43 51.56
C THR A 478 -17.86 -42.05 50.47
N ILE A 479 -17.40 -41.16 49.60
CA ILE A 479 -18.03 -40.67 48.37
C ILE A 479 -17.36 -41.26 47.11
N GLY A 480 -16.17 -41.85 47.24
CA GLY A 480 -15.35 -42.35 46.14
C GLY A 480 -15.94 -43.62 45.55
N ALA A 481 -16.30 -43.59 44.26
CA ALA A 481 -16.93 -44.74 43.60
C ALA A 481 -16.00 -45.97 43.52
N ASP A 482 -14.69 -45.73 43.50
CA ASP A 482 -13.61 -46.70 43.58
C ASP A 482 -13.45 -47.29 44.99
N GLU A 483 -13.46 -46.46 46.03
CA GLU A 483 -13.44 -46.91 47.44
C GLU A 483 -14.69 -47.72 47.80
N ILE A 484 -15.86 -47.25 47.34
CA ILE A 484 -17.15 -47.96 47.45
C ILE A 484 -17.07 -49.32 46.76
N ALA A 485 -16.54 -49.39 45.53
CA ALA A 485 -16.39 -50.64 44.80
C ALA A 485 -15.40 -51.61 45.48
N ALA A 486 -14.29 -51.10 46.03
CA ALA A 486 -13.32 -51.90 46.78
C ALA A 486 -13.92 -52.51 48.05
N LEU A 487 -14.72 -51.75 48.80
CA LEU A 487 -15.42 -52.23 49.99
C LEU A 487 -16.53 -53.22 49.64
N ASP A 488 -17.36 -52.92 48.64
CA ASP A 488 -18.46 -53.79 48.20
C ASP A 488 -17.98 -55.13 47.60
N THR A 489 -16.82 -55.15 46.95
CA THR A 489 -16.21 -56.37 46.41
C THR A 489 -15.41 -57.16 47.46
N GLY A 490 -15.27 -56.64 48.68
CA GLY A 490 -14.53 -57.30 49.76
C GLY A 490 -13.00 -57.22 49.62
N LEU A 491 -12.47 -56.31 48.81
CA LEU A 491 -11.02 -56.06 48.69
C LEU A 491 -10.39 -55.66 50.04
N PHE A 492 -11.18 -55.03 50.90
CA PHE A 492 -10.88 -54.82 52.31
C PHE A 492 -11.85 -55.67 53.17
N PRO A 493 -11.43 -56.87 53.63
CA PRO A 493 -12.32 -57.78 54.35
C PRO A 493 -12.90 -57.19 55.64
N GLY A 494 -14.10 -57.67 56.02
CA GLY A 494 -14.74 -57.35 57.30
C GLY A 494 -15.59 -56.07 57.33
N TRP A 495 -15.48 -55.20 56.31
CA TRP A 495 -16.33 -54.01 56.17
C TRP A 495 -17.69 -54.37 55.55
N VAL A 496 -18.77 -53.84 56.13
CA VAL A 496 -20.14 -54.06 55.65
C VAL A 496 -20.90 -52.73 55.63
N ARG A 497 -21.65 -52.46 54.55
CA ARG A 497 -22.55 -51.28 54.47
C ARG A 497 -23.56 -51.29 55.62
N THR A 498 -23.70 -50.19 56.35
CA THR A 498 -24.70 -50.09 57.45
C THR A 498 -26.11 -49.78 56.94
N GLY A 499 -26.25 -49.41 55.67
CA GLY A 499 -27.47 -48.85 55.10
C GLY A 499 -27.68 -47.37 55.42
N LEU A 500 -26.81 -46.77 56.24
CA LEU A 500 -26.83 -45.34 56.55
C LEU A 500 -25.87 -44.54 55.66
N GLY A 501 -26.04 -43.23 55.69
CA GLY A 501 -25.26 -42.28 54.91
C GLY A 501 -25.90 -40.90 54.88
N TYR A 502 -25.35 -40.05 54.04
CA TYR A 502 -25.85 -38.71 53.74
C TYR A 502 -25.38 -38.28 52.35
N LYS A 503 -25.88 -37.17 51.81
CA LYS A 503 -25.38 -36.66 50.53
C LYS A 503 -24.27 -35.65 50.73
N ALA A 504 -23.37 -35.54 49.77
CA ALA A 504 -22.40 -34.46 49.64
C ALA A 504 -22.15 -34.17 48.15
N TYR A 505 -21.48 -33.07 47.82
CA TYR A 505 -21.04 -32.84 46.44
C TYR A 505 -19.62 -33.38 46.24
N ALA A 506 -19.38 -34.05 45.10
CA ALA A 506 -18.04 -34.50 44.71
C ALA A 506 -17.20 -33.40 44.03
N VAL A 507 -17.79 -32.23 43.76
CA VAL A 507 -17.15 -31.05 43.16
C VAL A 507 -17.55 -29.80 43.94
N ALA A 508 -16.73 -28.74 43.87
CA ALA A 508 -16.97 -27.50 44.60
C ALA A 508 -18.32 -26.86 44.25
N GLN A 509 -19.03 -26.35 45.26
CA GLN A 509 -20.34 -25.70 45.12
C GLN A 509 -20.45 -24.44 45.97
N PRO A 510 -21.12 -23.36 45.50
CA PRO A 510 -21.34 -22.17 46.30
C PRO A 510 -22.08 -22.48 47.61
N GLY A 511 -21.50 -22.03 48.74
CA GLY A 511 -22.03 -22.28 50.09
C GLY A 511 -21.61 -23.60 50.74
N PHE A 512 -20.78 -24.42 50.08
CA PHE A 512 -20.28 -25.69 50.60
C PHE A 512 -18.75 -25.66 50.71
N SER A 513 -18.23 -25.97 51.90
CA SER A 513 -16.81 -26.00 52.20
C SER A 513 -16.17 -27.33 51.75
N PRO A 514 -14.90 -27.34 51.32
CA PRO A 514 -14.17 -28.57 51.09
C PRO A 514 -13.92 -29.34 52.39
N ILE A 515 -14.03 -30.66 52.33
CA ILE A 515 -13.70 -31.56 53.44
C ILE A 515 -12.27 -32.06 53.31
N CYS A 516 -11.44 -31.78 54.29
CA CYS A 516 -10.16 -32.47 54.45
C CYS A 516 -10.40 -33.91 54.93
N ARG A 517 -9.67 -34.89 54.39
CA ARG A 517 -9.61 -36.27 54.87
C ARG A 517 -8.20 -36.60 55.34
N PHE A 518 -8.09 -37.13 56.55
CA PHE A 518 -6.86 -37.67 57.11
C PHE A 518 -6.99 -39.16 57.38
N TRP A 519 -5.97 -39.92 57.01
CA TRP A 519 -5.72 -41.26 57.55
C TRP A 519 -4.90 -41.14 58.84
N LEU A 520 -5.37 -41.81 59.89
CA LEU A 520 -4.72 -41.89 61.19
C LEU A 520 -4.10 -43.30 61.33
N PRO A 521 -2.77 -43.45 61.31
CA PRO A 521 -2.12 -44.76 61.41
C PRO A 521 -2.35 -45.47 62.76
N ALA A 522 -1.87 -46.71 62.88
CA ALA A 522 -1.89 -47.47 64.11
C ALA A 522 -1.36 -46.65 65.32
N PRO A 523 -2.02 -46.71 66.50
CA PRO A 523 -3.11 -47.62 66.86
C PRO A 523 -4.50 -47.28 66.27
N ALA A 524 -4.71 -46.09 65.72
CA ALA A 524 -6.03 -45.65 65.27
C ALA A 524 -6.56 -46.41 64.04
N ASN A 525 -5.75 -46.53 62.98
CA ASN A 525 -6.12 -47.19 61.71
C ASN A 525 -7.47 -46.71 61.15
N SER A 526 -7.73 -45.40 61.24
CA SER A 526 -9.05 -44.80 61.02
C SER A 526 -8.97 -43.53 60.18
N HIS A 527 -10.13 -42.95 59.87
CA HIS A 527 -10.22 -41.72 59.08
C HIS A 527 -10.85 -40.56 59.88
N PHE A 528 -10.36 -39.35 59.64
CA PHE A 528 -10.88 -38.11 60.20
C PHE A 528 -11.24 -37.12 59.09
N TYR A 529 -12.37 -36.41 59.28
CA TYR A 529 -12.97 -35.50 58.32
C TYR A 529 -13.39 -34.18 58.96
N SER A 530 -13.11 -33.05 58.30
CA SER A 530 -13.60 -31.72 58.70
C SER A 530 -13.75 -30.73 57.54
N ALA A 531 -14.69 -29.80 57.67
CA ALA A 531 -14.84 -28.60 56.82
C ALA A 531 -14.20 -27.34 57.44
N ASN A 532 -13.71 -27.42 58.68
CA ASN A 532 -13.14 -26.29 59.39
C ASN A 532 -11.64 -26.18 59.06
N PRO A 533 -11.18 -25.13 58.35
CA PRO A 533 -9.78 -25.02 57.94
C PRO A 533 -8.79 -24.99 59.13
N SER A 534 -9.20 -24.44 60.27
CA SER A 534 -8.40 -24.43 61.50
C SER A 534 -8.28 -25.81 62.14
N GLU A 535 -9.32 -26.65 62.05
CA GLU A 535 -9.27 -28.03 62.52
C GLU A 535 -8.35 -28.85 61.59
N CYS A 536 -8.55 -28.77 60.27
CA CYS A 536 -7.68 -29.40 59.28
C CYS A 536 -6.20 -29.03 59.45
N ALA A 537 -5.89 -27.76 59.76
CA ALA A 537 -4.51 -27.29 59.94
C ALA A 537 -3.84 -27.78 61.25
N VAL A 538 -4.62 -28.27 62.22
CA VAL A 538 -4.13 -28.66 63.56
C VAL A 538 -4.07 -30.18 63.75
N VAL A 539 -4.77 -30.99 62.93
CA VAL A 539 -4.70 -32.46 63.00
C VAL A 539 -3.24 -32.98 63.00
N GLN A 540 -2.38 -32.49 62.10
CA GLN A 540 -0.97 -32.92 62.04
C GLN A 540 -0.09 -32.35 63.15
N GLN A 541 -0.59 -31.40 63.95
CA GLN A 541 0.10 -30.88 65.14
C GLN A 541 -0.22 -31.74 66.37
N ILE A 542 -1.44 -32.29 66.45
CA ILE A 542 -1.88 -33.19 67.52
C ILE A 542 -1.45 -34.65 67.24
N ILE A 543 -1.50 -35.07 65.98
CA ILE A 543 -1.16 -36.42 65.52
C ILE A 543 -0.07 -36.30 64.43
N PRO A 544 1.23 -36.25 64.79
CA PRO A 544 2.32 -35.96 63.84
C PRO A 544 2.50 -36.96 62.69
N ASN A 545 1.91 -38.15 62.79
CA ASN A 545 1.90 -39.18 61.75
C ASN A 545 0.59 -39.23 60.94
N ALA A 546 -0.37 -38.31 61.15
CA ALA A 546 -1.59 -38.24 60.37
C ALA A 546 -1.30 -37.85 58.90
N ILE A 547 -1.79 -38.65 57.96
CA ILE A 547 -1.57 -38.46 56.53
C ILE A 547 -2.76 -37.70 55.96
N LEU A 548 -2.53 -36.49 55.43
CA LEU A 548 -3.53 -35.74 54.66
C LEU A 548 -3.69 -36.42 53.29
N GLU A 549 -4.79 -37.15 53.09
CA GLU A 549 -5.06 -37.86 51.83
C GLU A 549 -5.72 -36.94 50.80
N SER A 550 -6.58 -36.03 51.26
CA SER A 550 -7.22 -35.03 50.39
C SER A 550 -7.58 -33.77 51.18
N THR A 551 -7.38 -32.62 50.55
CA THR A 551 -7.86 -31.32 51.06
C THR A 551 -9.34 -31.06 50.77
N ALA A 552 -9.96 -31.86 49.88
CA ALA A 552 -11.34 -31.68 49.41
C ALA A 552 -11.93 -33.01 48.91
N VAL A 553 -12.08 -34.02 49.79
CA VAL A 553 -12.63 -35.33 49.41
C VAL A 553 -14.10 -35.24 49.00
N MET A 554 -14.85 -34.31 49.62
CA MET A 554 -16.24 -33.97 49.32
C MET A 554 -16.51 -32.53 49.76
N TYR A 555 -17.68 -31.99 49.44
CA TYR A 555 -18.09 -30.64 49.84
C TYR A 555 -19.40 -30.67 50.64
N LEU A 556 -19.37 -30.07 51.84
CA LEU A 556 -20.46 -29.99 52.81
C LEU A 556 -20.52 -28.59 53.40
N ALA A 557 -21.69 -28.11 53.80
CA ALA A 557 -21.82 -26.79 54.41
C ALA A 557 -21.37 -26.83 55.87
N LEU A 558 -20.91 -25.69 56.40
CA LEU A 558 -20.68 -25.53 57.83
C LEU A 558 -22.00 -25.11 58.53
N PRO A 559 -22.29 -25.60 59.74
CA PRO A 559 -23.36 -25.07 60.57
C PRO A 559 -23.02 -23.65 61.05
N ASN A 560 -24.01 -22.93 61.59
CA ASN A 560 -23.73 -21.72 62.35
C ASN A 560 -22.80 -22.06 63.55
N PRO A 561 -21.65 -21.40 63.71
CA PRO A 561 -20.63 -21.81 64.69
C PRO A 561 -21.07 -21.64 66.16
N VAL A 562 -22.12 -20.85 66.41
CA VAL A 562 -22.66 -20.60 67.77
C VAL A 562 -23.92 -21.43 68.02
N SER A 563 -24.87 -21.47 67.07
CA SER A 563 -26.16 -22.13 67.28
C SER A 563 -26.26 -23.56 66.73
N GLY A 564 -25.29 -24.03 65.95
CA GLY A 564 -25.31 -25.36 65.31
C GLY A 564 -26.32 -25.49 64.15
N VAL A 565 -27.11 -24.44 63.87
CA VAL A 565 -28.18 -24.48 62.88
C VAL A 565 -27.61 -24.56 61.46
N CYS A 566 -28.09 -25.53 60.69
CA CYS A 566 -27.81 -25.67 59.26
C CYS A 566 -28.63 -24.72 58.39
N ALA A 567 -28.08 -24.32 57.24
CA ALA A 567 -28.77 -23.46 56.29
C ALA A 567 -29.92 -24.21 55.57
N ALA A 568 -30.94 -23.46 55.12
CA ALA A 568 -32.06 -24.02 54.36
C ALA A 568 -31.57 -24.81 53.13
N GLY A 569 -32.16 -25.99 52.90
CA GLY A 569 -31.69 -26.95 51.88
C GLY A 569 -30.62 -27.93 52.37
N THR A 570 -30.17 -27.83 53.62
CA THR A 570 -29.23 -28.78 54.25
C THR A 570 -29.77 -29.33 55.58
N LYS A 571 -29.30 -30.51 55.99
CA LYS A 571 -29.61 -31.18 57.26
C LYS A 571 -28.35 -31.41 58.12
N PRO A 572 -28.47 -31.44 59.46
CA PRO A 572 -27.34 -31.73 60.35
C PRO A 572 -26.66 -33.06 60.06
N VAL A 573 -25.32 -33.05 60.12
CA VAL A 573 -24.45 -34.21 60.29
C VAL A 573 -23.75 -34.04 61.65
N TYR A 574 -23.87 -35.06 62.48
CA TYR A 574 -23.24 -35.15 63.79
C TYR A 574 -21.96 -36.00 63.71
N ARG A 575 -20.92 -35.61 64.45
CA ARG A 575 -19.69 -36.40 64.64
C ARG A 575 -19.65 -36.90 66.07
N VAL A 576 -19.27 -38.16 66.25
CA VAL A 576 -18.92 -38.70 67.57
C VAL A 576 -17.60 -39.45 67.51
N TRP A 577 -16.75 -39.24 68.52
CA TRP A 577 -15.48 -39.92 68.71
C TRP A 577 -15.63 -41.04 69.74
N ASN A 578 -15.04 -42.22 69.48
CA ASN A 578 -15.13 -43.37 70.39
C ASN A 578 -14.36 -43.21 71.71
N HIS A 579 -13.52 -42.17 71.85
CA HIS A 579 -12.67 -41.91 73.02
C HIS A 579 -11.78 -43.12 73.43
N ARG A 580 -11.43 -43.98 72.46
CA ARG A 580 -10.55 -45.14 72.66
C ARG A 580 -9.16 -44.88 72.09
N ALA A 581 -8.19 -45.70 72.51
CA ALA A 581 -6.82 -45.66 71.98
C ALA A 581 -6.73 -45.96 70.46
N ASP A 582 -7.70 -46.71 69.92
CA ASP A 582 -7.89 -46.98 68.49
C ASP A 582 -8.80 -45.94 67.79
N THR A 583 -9.07 -44.80 68.44
CA THR A 583 -9.65 -43.54 67.91
C THR A 583 -10.35 -43.65 66.56
N ASN A 584 -11.68 -43.82 66.58
CA ASN A 584 -12.55 -43.80 65.41
C ASN A 584 -13.63 -42.72 65.56
N HIS A 585 -14.03 -42.12 64.44
CA HIS A 585 -15.07 -41.10 64.37
C HIS A 585 -16.21 -41.58 63.46
N ARG A 586 -17.47 -41.50 63.94
CA ARG A 586 -18.67 -41.79 63.14
C ARG A 586 -19.38 -40.50 62.74
N TYR A 587 -19.93 -40.47 61.53
CA TYR A 587 -20.59 -39.32 60.92
C TYR A 587 -22.02 -39.71 60.50
N MET A 588 -23.04 -39.19 61.17
CA MET A 588 -24.44 -39.62 60.97
C MET A 588 -25.41 -38.43 60.89
N THR A 589 -26.59 -38.63 60.30
CA THR A 589 -27.65 -37.59 60.22
C THR A 589 -28.89 -37.88 61.06
N ASP A 590 -28.93 -39.00 61.78
CA ASP A 590 -29.95 -39.29 62.80
C ASP A 590 -29.45 -38.82 64.17
N LYS A 591 -30.20 -37.90 64.78
CA LYS A 591 -29.91 -37.39 66.13
C LYS A 591 -30.12 -38.47 67.20
N ASN A 592 -31.12 -39.35 67.04
CA ASN A 592 -31.41 -40.39 68.04
C ASN A 592 -30.27 -41.40 68.11
N LEU A 593 -29.73 -41.79 66.95
CA LEU A 593 -28.53 -42.64 66.87
C LEU A 593 -27.32 -41.97 67.52
N ARG A 594 -27.10 -40.67 67.28
CA ARG A 594 -26.06 -39.90 67.98
C ARG A 594 -26.27 -39.96 69.50
N ASP A 595 -27.46 -39.60 69.97
CA ASP A 595 -27.80 -39.55 71.39
C ASP A 595 -27.59 -40.93 72.07
N GLN A 596 -27.93 -42.03 71.38
CA GLN A 596 -27.66 -43.41 71.82
C GLN A 596 -26.17 -43.72 71.92
N MET A 597 -25.35 -43.31 70.94
CA MET A 597 -23.89 -43.52 71.00
C MET A 597 -23.22 -42.68 72.10
N VAL A 598 -23.73 -41.46 72.37
CA VAL A 598 -23.26 -40.66 73.51
C VAL A 598 -23.62 -41.34 74.83
N ALA A 599 -24.80 -41.95 74.95
CA ALA A 599 -25.16 -42.78 76.11
C ALA A 599 -24.32 -44.06 76.24
N GLN A 600 -23.65 -44.50 75.17
CA GLN A 600 -22.67 -45.60 75.16
C GLN A 600 -21.22 -45.12 75.44
N GLY A 601 -21.01 -43.82 75.69
CA GLY A 601 -19.71 -43.24 76.07
C GLY A 601 -18.93 -42.55 74.94
N PHE A 602 -19.48 -42.45 73.73
CA PHE A 602 -18.85 -41.68 72.66
C PHE A 602 -18.95 -40.17 72.94
N VAL A 603 -17.93 -39.41 72.58
CA VAL A 603 -17.86 -37.94 72.77
C VAL A 603 -18.48 -37.24 71.54
N PRO A 604 -19.51 -36.39 71.69
CA PRO A 604 -20.10 -35.65 70.57
C PRO A 604 -19.33 -34.37 70.26
N GLU A 605 -19.18 -34.06 68.97
CA GLU A 605 -18.35 -32.95 68.50
C GLU A 605 -19.08 -32.09 67.46
N GLY A 606 -18.97 -30.77 67.59
CA GLY A 606 -19.60 -29.80 66.69
C GLY A 606 -19.96 -28.47 67.36
N SER A 607 -20.79 -27.68 66.69
CA SER A 607 -21.31 -26.39 67.12
C SER A 607 -22.76 -26.47 67.63
N GLY A 608 -23.13 -25.54 68.50
CA GLY A 608 -24.47 -25.43 69.07
C GLY A 608 -24.82 -26.48 70.12
N PRO A 609 -26.00 -26.38 70.77
CA PRO A 609 -26.43 -27.33 71.81
C PRO A 609 -26.60 -28.76 71.27
N ASP A 610 -26.84 -28.90 69.96
CA ASP A 610 -26.98 -30.17 69.27
C ASP A 610 -25.66 -30.77 68.79
N MET A 611 -24.49 -30.11 68.97
CA MET A 611 -23.17 -30.56 68.51
C MET A 611 -23.17 -31.00 67.04
N VAL A 612 -23.55 -30.09 66.14
CA VAL A 612 -23.57 -30.33 64.68
C VAL A 612 -22.19 -30.01 64.13
N VAL A 613 -21.56 -30.93 63.40
CA VAL A 613 -20.22 -30.70 62.83
C VAL A 613 -20.27 -30.13 61.41
N LEU A 614 -21.25 -30.58 60.62
CA LEU A 614 -21.35 -30.39 59.17
C LEU A 614 -22.83 -30.36 58.77
N CYS A 615 -23.13 -29.82 57.60
CA CYS A 615 -24.47 -29.72 57.05
C CYS A 615 -24.53 -30.33 55.64
N ALA A 616 -25.22 -31.45 55.52
CA ALA A 616 -25.36 -32.21 54.27
C ALA A 616 -26.52 -31.68 53.41
N PRO A 617 -26.38 -31.51 52.08
CA PRO A 617 -27.53 -31.31 51.19
C PRO A 617 -28.57 -32.42 51.37
N MET A 618 -29.85 -32.06 51.23
CA MET A 618 -30.99 -32.98 51.37
C MET A 618 -31.25 -33.82 50.12
#